data_AF-W1YP67-F1
#
_entry.id   AF-W1YP67-F1
#
_cell.length_a   1.000
_cell.length_b   1.000
_cell.length_c   1.000
_cell.angle_alpha   90.00
_cell.angle_beta   90.00
_cell.angle_gamma   90.00
#
_symmetry.space_group_name_H-M   'P 1'
#
loop_
_entity.id
_entity.type
_entity.pdbx_description
1 polymer ?
#
loop_
_entity_poly.entity_id
_entity_poly.type
_entity_poly.pdbx_seq_one_letter_code
_entity_poly.pdbx_strand_id
1 'polypeptide(L)'
;GPTGVGKTELAKQLALDMFGNKDAIIRLDMSEYSDRTAVSKLIGATAGYVGYEDNSNTLTERVRRNPYSIVLFDEIEKADPQVVTLLLQVLDDGRLTDGQGNT
;
A
#
# COMPACT_ATOMS: atom_id res chain seq x y z
N GLY A 1 6.82 8.77 -15.26
CA GLY A 1 7.20 10.17 -15.51
C GLY A 1 8.19 10.65 -14.47
N PRO A 2 9.04 11.66 -14.75
CA PRO A 2 9.97 12.23 -13.79
C PRO A 2 9.24 12.98 -12.65
N THR A 3 9.96 13.39 -11.61
CA THR A 3 9.43 14.21 -10.51
C THR A 3 8.92 15.54 -11.05
N GLY A 4 7.85 16.08 -10.43
CA GLY A 4 7.31 17.41 -10.79
C GLY A 4 6.34 17.43 -11.98
N VAL A 5 6.07 16.30 -12.64
CA VAL A 5 5.12 16.23 -13.78
C VAL A 5 3.63 16.17 -13.38
N GLY A 6 3.31 16.40 -12.10
CA GLY A 6 1.93 16.45 -11.62
C GLY A 6 1.28 15.11 -11.26
N LYS A 7 2.04 14.01 -11.12
CA LYS A 7 1.48 12.69 -10.70
C LYS A 7 0.68 12.78 -9.39
N THR A 8 1.25 13.46 -8.39
CA THR A 8 0.60 13.66 -7.09
C THR A 8 -0.66 14.52 -7.21
N GLU A 9 -0.65 15.49 -8.11
CA GLU A 9 -1.81 16.37 -8.31
C GLU A 9 -2.95 15.61 -9.00
N LEU A 10 -2.64 14.78 -10.01
CA LEU A 10 -3.61 13.89 -10.63
C LEU A 10 -4.30 12.99 -9.59
N ALA A 11 -3.53 12.40 -8.68
CA ALA A 11 -4.09 11.56 -7.62
C ALA A 11 -5.02 12.34 -6.67
N LYS A 12 -4.65 13.57 -6.29
CA LYS A 12 -5.48 14.43 -5.44
C LYS A 12 -6.79 14.83 -6.11
N GLN A 13 -6.74 15.20 -7.38
CA GLN A 13 -7.94 15.52 -8.14
C GLN A 13 -8.82 14.29 -8.30
N LEU A 14 -8.24 13.13 -8.59
CA LEU A 14 -9.01 11.87 -8.68
C LEU A 14 -9.66 11.51 -7.34
N ALA A 15 -8.95 11.69 -6.21
CA ALA A 15 -9.52 11.43 -4.88
C ALA A 15 -10.66 12.40 -4.54
N LEU A 16 -10.53 13.67 -4.95
CA LEU A 16 -11.59 14.67 -4.81
C LEU A 16 -12.81 14.31 -5.67
N ASP A 17 -12.61 13.94 -6.93
CA ASP A 17 -13.69 13.64 -7.87
C ASP A 17 -14.43 12.34 -7.49
N MET A 18 -13.71 11.32 -7.03
CA MET A 18 -14.29 10.02 -6.68
C MET A 18 -14.88 9.99 -5.26
N PHE A 19 -14.24 10.64 -4.30
CA PHE A 19 -14.55 10.47 -2.87
C PHE A 19 -14.90 11.79 -2.16
N GLY A 20 -14.89 12.93 -2.85
CA GLY A 20 -15.13 14.24 -2.27
C GLY A 20 -14.03 14.71 -1.31
N ASN A 21 -12.92 13.98 -1.25
CA ASN A 21 -11.84 14.22 -0.30
C ASN A 21 -10.47 14.01 -0.97
N LYS A 22 -9.77 15.12 -1.23
CA LYS A 22 -8.40 15.12 -1.78
C LYS A 22 -7.37 14.38 -0.92
N ASP A 23 -7.66 14.20 0.36
CA ASP A 23 -6.80 13.53 1.34
C ASP A 23 -7.16 12.05 1.52
N ALA A 24 -8.14 11.53 0.76
CA ALA A 24 -8.44 10.10 0.67
C ALA A 24 -7.38 9.35 -0.17
N ILE A 25 -6.12 9.51 0.22
CA ILE A 25 -4.95 8.94 -0.44
C ILE A 25 -4.09 8.21 0.59
N ILE A 26 -3.82 6.94 0.32
CA ILE A 26 -2.83 6.14 1.05
C ILE A 26 -1.58 6.09 0.20
N ARG A 27 -0.51 6.76 0.63
CA ARG A 27 0.77 6.76 -0.08
C ARG A 27 1.74 5.76 0.55
N LEU A 28 2.37 4.95 -0.28
CA LEU A 28 3.45 4.03 0.05
C LEU A 28 4.71 4.45 -0.70
N ASP A 29 5.78 4.72 0.05
CA ASP A 29 7.12 4.91 -0.51
C ASP A 29 7.75 3.54 -0.73
N MET A 30 7.87 3.14 -2.00
CA MET A 30 8.35 1.80 -2.36
C MET A 30 9.86 1.62 -2.13
N SER A 31 10.61 2.69 -1.87
CA SER A 31 12.00 2.61 -1.42
C SER A 31 12.14 1.94 -0.05
N GLU A 32 11.12 2.02 0.82
CA GLU A 32 11.08 1.31 2.11
C GLU A 32 10.86 -0.21 1.97
N TYR A 33 10.57 -0.67 0.76
CA TYR A 33 10.25 -2.06 0.40
C TYR A 33 11.30 -2.69 -0.52
N SER A 34 12.52 -2.17 -0.50
CA SER A 34 13.65 -2.68 -1.27
C SER A 34 14.18 -4.04 -0.80
N ASP A 35 13.79 -4.49 0.39
CA ASP A 35 14.13 -5.82 0.95
C ASP A 35 12.90 -6.73 0.95
N ARG A 36 13.08 -7.99 0.57
CA ARG A 36 12.03 -9.03 0.59
C ARG A 36 11.30 -9.15 1.93
N THR A 37 11.98 -8.92 3.05
CA THR A 37 11.39 -8.97 4.39
C THR A 37 10.41 -7.83 4.65
N ALA A 38 10.43 -6.76 3.84
CA ALA A 38 9.50 -5.64 3.94
C ALA A 38 8.07 -5.99 3.53
N VAL A 39 7.80 -7.18 2.99
CA VAL A 39 6.43 -7.68 2.77
C VAL A 39 5.61 -7.61 4.07
N SER A 40 6.23 -7.90 5.22
CA SER A 40 5.56 -7.80 6.53
C SER A 40 5.12 -6.38 6.87
N LYS A 41 5.73 -5.34 6.27
CA LYS A 41 5.25 -3.95 6.44
C LYS A 41 3.96 -3.70 5.64
N LEU A 42 3.72 -4.40 4.54
CA LEU A 42 2.47 -4.28 3.77
C LEU A 42 1.30 -4.99 4.45
N ILE A 43 1.52 -6.22 4.90
CA ILE A 43 0.44 -7.14 5.33
C ILE A 43 0.50 -7.50 6.82
N GLY A 44 1.50 -7.04 7.55
CA GLY A 44 1.74 -7.46 8.94
C GLY A 44 2.69 -8.65 9.03
N ALA A 45 3.30 -8.82 10.19
CA ALA A 45 4.08 -10.03 10.47
C ALA A 45 3.14 -11.22 10.72
N THR A 46 3.63 -12.43 10.48
CA THR A 46 2.90 -13.67 10.77
C THR A 46 3.03 -14.06 12.25
N ALA A 47 2.10 -14.91 12.73
CA ALA A 47 2.09 -15.37 14.12
C ALA A 47 3.46 -15.98 14.52
N GLY A 48 4.03 -15.50 15.62
CA GLY A 48 5.34 -15.93 16.11
C GLY A 48 6.53 -15.09 15.65
N TYR A 49 6.33 -14.06 14.82
CA TYR A 49 7.36 -13.10 14.43
C TYR A 49 7.22 -11.75 15.13
N VAL A 50 8.34 -11.05 15.32
CA VAL A 50 8.36 -9.69 15.89
C VAL A 50 7.54 -8.75 14.99
N GLY A 51 6.65 -7.97 15.60
CA GLY A 51 5.74 -7.07 14.88
C GLY A 51 4.36 -7.66 14.59
N TYR A 52 4.06 -8.89 15.02
CA TYR A 52 2.73 -9.51 14.85
C TYR A 52 1.59 -8.68 15.47
N GLU A 53 1.84 -8.03 16.61
CA GLU A 53 0.86 -7.16 17.27
C GLU A 53 0.84 -5.72 16.71
N ASP A 54 1.83 -5.33 15.90
CA ASP A 54 1.95 -3.98 15.33
C ASP A 54 1.53 -3.95 13.85
N ASN A 55 0.25 -4.19 13.60
CA ASN A 55 -0.33 -4.11 12.25
C ASN A 55 -0.86 -2.71 11.92
N SER A 56 -0.86 -1.79 12.89
CA SER A 56 -1.54 -0.49 12.80
C SER A 56 -1.10 0.37 11.62
N ASN A 57 0.13 0.18 11.16
CA ASN A 57 0.76 0.95 10.08
C ASN A 57 0.79 0.23 8.73
N THR A 58 0.25 -0.99 8.65
CA THR A 58 0.21 -1.80 7.43
C THR A 58 -0.75 -1.22 6.38
N LEU A 59 -0.57 -1.62 5.11
CA LEU A 59 -1.49 -1.22 4.05
C LEU A 59 -2.90 -1.75 4.32
N THR A 60 -3.03 -2.99 4.79
CA THR A 60 -4.32 -3.62 5.10
C THR A 60 -5.09 -2.82 6.15
N GLU A 61 -4.46 -2.42 7.25
CA GLU A 61 -5.12 -1.60 8.29
C GLU A 61 -5.46 -0.18 7.81
N ARG A 62 -4.59 0.46 7.02
CA ARG A 62 -4.88 1.78 6.45
C ARG A 62 -6.09 1.72 5.51
N VAL A 63 -6.19 0.69 4.68
CA VAL A 63 -7.33 0.46 3.78
C VAL A 63 -8.59 0.12 4.57
N ARG A 64 -8.51 -0.71 5.63
CA ARG A 64 -9.67 -0.98 6.50
C ARG A 64 -10.24 0.28 7.15
N ARG A 65 -9.37 1.18 7.61
CA ARG A 65 -9.78 2.46 8.21
C ARG A 65 -10.32 3.45 7.18
N ASN A 66 -9.82 3.41 5.95
CA ASN A 66 -10.26 4.27 4.85
C ASN A 66 -10.45 3.49 3.54
N PRO A 67 -11.55 2.72 3.41
CA PRO A 67 -11.75 1.80 2.28
C PRO A 67 -12.00 2.52 0.96
N TYR A 68 -12.49 3.76 1.01
CA TYR A 68 -12.71 4.62 -0.16
C TYR A 68 -11.53 5.57 -0.32
N SER A 69 -10.40 5.02 -0.74
CA SER A 69 -9.16 5.78 -0.92
C SER A 69 -8.40 5.35 -2.18
N ILE A 70 -7.54 6.24 -2.66
CA ILE A 70 -6.58 5.94 -3.71
C ILE A 70 -5.28 5.46 -3.06
N VAL A 71 -4.80 4.28 -3.45
CA VAL A 71 -3.49 3.78 -3.03
C VAL A 71 -2.44 4.19 -4.07
N LEU A 72 -1.42 4.93 -3.64
CA LEU A 72 -0.30 5.37 -4.47
C LEU A 72 0.98 4.64 -4.08
N PHE A 73 1.60 3.98 -5.06
CA PHE A 73 2.92 3.37 -4.95
C PHE A 73 3.95 4.32 -5.59
N ASP A 74 4.69 5.07 -4.77
CA ASP A 74 5.73 6.00 -5.23
C ASP A 74 7.07 5.27 -5.38
N GLU A 75 7.87 5.64 -6.38
CA GLU A 75 9.16 4.98 -6.68
C GLU A 75 9.10 3.45 -6.79
N ILE A 76 8.04 2.89 -7.40
CA ILE A 76 7.81 1.44 -7.47
C ILE A 76 8.99 0.64 -8.05
N GLU A 77 9.82 1.27 -8.89
CA GLU A 77 11.06 0.68 -9.40
C GLU A 77 12.13 0.38 -8.34
N LYS A 78 11.98 0.90 -7.12
CA LYS A 78 12.89 0.70 -5.99
C LYS A 78 12.51 -0.48 -5.10
N ALA A 79 11.28 -1.00 -5.22
CA ALA A 79 10.83 -2.15 -4.45
C ALA A 79 11.51 -3.46 -4.87
N ASP A 80 11.58 -4.40 -3.93
CA ASP A 80 11.93 -5.77 -4.22
C ASP A 80 10.92 -6.39 -5.21
N PRO A 81 11.38 -7.13 -6.24
CA PRO A 81 10.49 -7.73 -7.23
C PRO A 81 9.39 -8.63 -6.65
N GLN A 82 9.62 -9.27 -5.49
CA GLN A 82 8.60 -10.11 -4.84
C GLN A 82 7.49 -9.29 -4.20
N VAL A 83 7.82 -8.10 -3.66
CA VAL A 83 6.81 -7.15 -3.17
C VAL A 83 5.92 -6.72 -4.33
N VAL A 84 6.50 -6.38 -5.48
CA VAL A 84 5.74 -6.02 -6.68
C VAL A 84 4.87 -7.18 -7.17
N THR A 85 5.38 -8.41 -7.16
CA THR A 85 4.62 -9.60 -7.55
C THR A 85 3.40 -9.80 -6.66
N LEU A 86 3.54 -9.64 -5.34
CA LEU A 86 2.40 -9.70 -4.41
C LEU A 86 1.38 -8.60 -4.72
N LEU A 87 1.83 -7.36 -4.96
CA LEU A 87 0.93 -6.25 -5.31
C LEU A 87 0.14 -6.53 -6.59
N LEU A 88 0.76 -7.14 -7.60
CA LEU A 88 0.06 -7.52 -8.83
C LEU A 88 -1.06 -8.52 -8.57
N GLN A 89 -0.83 -9.53 -7.71
CA GLN A 89 -1.88 -10.48 -7.31
C GLN A 89 -3.07 -9.78 -6.63
N VAL A 90 -2.78 -8.79 -5.76
CA VAL A 90 -3.82 -8.00 -5.11
C VAL A 90 -4.62 -7.17 -6.11
N LEU A 91 -3.97 -6.60 -7.11
CA LEU A 91 -4.62 -5.82 -8.16
C LEU A 91 -5.50 -6.68 -9.07
N ASP A 92 -5.13 -7.96 -9.28
CA ASP A 92 -5.90 -8.91 -10.07
C ASP A 92 -7.14 -9.42 -9.31
N ASP A 93 -6.96 -9.90 -8.07
CA ASP A 93 -8.06 -10.52 -7.30
C ASP A 93 -8.89 -9.51 -6.48
N GLY A 94 -8.40 -8.28 -6.32
CA GLY A 94 -8.98 -7.27 -5.45
C GLY A 94 -9.00 -7.68 -3.97
N ARG A 95 -8.13 -8.61 -3.58
CA ARG A 95 -8.08 -9.22 -2.24
C ARG A 95 -6.66 -9.24 -1.72
N LEU A 96 -6.49 -8.87 -0.45
CA LEU A 96 -5.23 -8.93 0.26
C LEU A 96 -5.49 -9.51 1.64
N THR A 97 -4.78 -10.58 1.98
CA THR A 97 -4.88 -11.20 3.30
C THR A 97 -3.71 -10.75 4.16
N ASP A 98 -3.99 -10.30 5.37
CA ASP A 98 -2.97 -9.89 6.34
C ASP A 98 -2.25 -11.09 6.98
N GLY A 99 -1.17 -10.84 7.71
CA GLY A 99 -0.38 -11.86 8.41
C GLY A 99 -1.14 -12.60 9.52
N GLN A 100 -2.34 -12.14 9.88
CA GLN A 100 -3.26 -12.78 10.82
C GLN A 100 -4.34 -13.63 10.12
N GLY A 101 -4.39 -13.62 8.77
CA GLY A 101 -5.36 -14.36 7.99
C GLY A 101 -6.68 -13.63 7.74
N ASN A 102 -6.77 -12.33 8.04
CA ASN A 102 -7.96 -11.54 7.73
C ASN A 102 -7.83 -10.94 6.33
N THR A 103 -8.89 -11.06 5.52
CA THR A 103 -9.01 -10.42 4.19
C THR A 103 -9.73 -9.08 4.31
#